data_AF-A0A7X4L3S9-F1
#
_entry.id   AF-A0A7X4L3S9-F1
#
_cell.length_a   1.000
_cell.length_b   1.000
_cell.length_c   1.000
_cell.angle_alpha   90.00
_cell.angle_beta   90.00
_cell.angle_gamma   90.00
#
_symmetry.space_group_name_H-M   'P 1'
#
loop_
_entity.id
_entity.type
_entity.pdbx_description
1 polymer ?
#
loop_
_entity_poly.entity_id
_entity_poly.type
_entity_poly.pdbx_seq_one_letter_code
_entity_poly.pdbx_strand_id
1 'polypeptide(L)'
;MTKKNNKGFSLIEVIIAVAVFAILIVPLTSQLISAVNINKKSTKKQYAIDKAEQIMESFKTADMSSSAISIPDGNSTGSYNFTCTTTTPKTTDNKIAGVKKVNYTEKTYTCNDISIGGNYAKYGCTVTVSDLAQQVAAMGYIWDPATGDAKVDENGDYVKITSSVGTVRTLDNKQAAIIAGATYTGDTGTADGNNLDNQASAYFKDQKTELLKSHTVQYNQMLSSDGDEFWKNDEFSKTTTIKVSKTANNKYRVQCIVKYVDKTTIGVIKSEYENNTNNVYKPASANGEGVVYQNDYDKLPPIYLLYVPATSNGIYVNRDYVNIDTNALDADEKAKIYIFQTVADIDDKYAEIINEALQGGDSSKTLDDLIYVNNQHKVSPSSVKVRVNFADSTGTLKKPADEAKINTLAGKTKVYANFTVDKPNSTVSVMGTKDDTADDVYMYDLTVLMEEKDSNDKTTDKTTISGTRGN
;
A
#
# COMPACT_ATOMS: atom_id res chain seq x y z
N MET A 1 62.52 -45.19 -16.58
CA MET A 1 61.81 -45.24 -15.27
C MET A 1 62.06 -43.94 -14.54
N THR A 2 61.02 -43.15 -14.30
CA THR A 2 61.09 -41.89 -13.55
C THR A 2 60.94 -42.19 -12.07
N LYS A 3 61.96 -41.88 -11.26
CA LYS A 3 61.96 -42.07 -9.81
C LYS A 3 61.04 -41.01 -9.19
N LYS A 4 59.90 -41.42 -8.61
CA LYS A 4 59.01 -40.51 -7.86
C LYS A 4 59.72 -40.09 -6.55
N ASN A 5 60.05 -38.81 -6.41
CA ASN A 5 60.49 -38.22 -5.15
C ASN A 5 59.26 -37.97 -4.26
N ASN A 6 58.92 -38.93 -3.41
CA ASN A 6 58.02 -38.69 -2.30
C ASN A 6 58.82 -37.97 -1.19
N LYS A 7 58.93 -36.64 -1.28
CA LYS A 7 59.34 -35.83 -0.13
C LYS A 7 58.16 -35.82 0.86
N GLY A 8 58.12 -36.80 1.76
CA GLY A 8 57.24 -36.75 2.92
C GLY A 8 57.64 -35.58 3.84
N PHE A 9 56.66 -35.00 4.53
CA PHE A 9 56.91 -33.94 5.51
C PHE A 9 57.81 -34.44 6.64
N SER A 10 58.74 -33.61 7.08
CA SER A 10 59.55 -33.90 8.26
C SER A 10 58.72 -33.78 9.53
N LEU A 11 59.00 -34.62 10.53
CA LEU A 11 58.31 -34.59 11.83
C LEU A 11 58.35 -33.19 12.48
N ILE A 12 59.47 -32.48 12.33
CA ILE A 12 59.62 -31.12 12.87
C ILE A 12 58.71 -30.11 12.16
N GLU A 13 58.53 -30.24 10.84
CA GLU A 13 57.65 -29.36 10.06
C GLU A 13 56.19 -29.54 10.48
N VAL A 14 55.79 -30.79 10.77
CA VAL A 14 54.45 -31.11 11.29
C VAL A 14 54.24 -30.52 12.69
N ILE A 15 55.22 -30.65 13.59
CA ILE A 15 55.13 -30.09 14.95
C ILE A 15 55.03 -28.56 14.91
N ILE A 16 55.87 -27.89 14.12
CA ILE A 16 55.84 -26.43 13.97
C ILE A 16 54.51 -25.99 13.35
N ALA A 17 54.01 -26.68 12.33
CA ALA A 17 52.73 -26.36 11.71
C ALA A 17 51.56 -26.48 12.70
N VAL A 18 51.51 -27.54 13.51
CA VAL A 18 50.47 -27.72 14.54
C VAL A 18 50.58 -26.66 15.64
N ALA A 19 51.80 -26.29 16.06
CA ALA A 19 52.02 -25.26 17.07
C ALA A 19 51.56 -23.88 16.59
N VAL A 20 51.92 -23.48 15.36
CA VAL A 20 51.47 -22.22 14.76
C VAL A 20 49.95 -22.23 14.56
N PHE A 21 49.38 -23.35 14.08
CA PHE A 21 47.93 -23.49 13.93
C PHE A 21 47.18 -23.37 15.27
N ALA A 22 47.70 -23.97 16.34
CA ALA A 22 47.13 -23.87 17.68
C ALA A 22 47.17 -22.44 18.24
N ILE A 23 48.25 -21.69 18.00
CA ILE A 23 48.36 -20.28 18.38
C ILE A 23 47.32 -19.42 17.64
N LEU A 24 47.06 -19.73 16.37
CA LEU A 24 46.13 -18.97 15.53
C LEU A 24 44.65 -19.33 15.77
N ILE A 25 44.33 -20.59 16.10
CA ILE A 25 42.92 -21.03 16.21
C ILE A 25 42.21 -20.49 17.46
N VAL A 26 42.93 -20.26 18.55
CA VAL A 26 42.35 -19.75 19.81
C VAL A 26 41.69 -18.37 19.65
N PRO A 27 42.36 -17.33 19.08
CA PRO A 27 41.70 -16.05 18.85
C PRO A 27 40.60 -16.14 17.78
N LEU A 28 40.78 -16.97 16.73
CA LEU A 28 39.78 -17.14 15.67
C LEU A 28 38.47 -17.77 16.18
N THR A 29 38.56 -18.79 17.03
CA THR A 29 37.40 -19.44 17.65
C THR A 29 36.67 -18.51 18.60
N SER A 30 37.38 -17.72 19.40
CA SER A 30 36.78 -16.69 20.26
C SER A 30 36.02 -15.62 19.45
N GLN A 31 36.61 -15.16 18.34
CA GLN A 31 35.95 -14.22 17.42
C GLN A 31 34.72 -14.84 16.75
N LEU A 32 34.79 -16.11 16.34
CA LEU A 32 33.66 -16.82 15.74
C LEU A 32 32.50 -17.00 16.73
N ILE A 33 32.78 -17.40 17.97
CA ILE A 33 31.77 -17.53 19.03
C ILE A 33 31.12 -16.16 19.31
N SER A 34 31.93 -15.10 19.36
CA SER A 34 31.43 -13.72 19.54
C SER A 34 30.52 -13.30 18.39
N ALA A 35 30.91 -13.55 17.14
CA ALA A 35 30.10 -13.25 15.96
C ALA A 35 28.78 -14.03 15.95
N VAL A 36 28.79 -15.31 16.32
CA VAL A 36 27.57 -16.13 16.44
C VAL A 36 26.64 -15.58 17.53
N ASN A 37 27.18 -15.18 18.68
CA ASN A 37 26.40 -14.59 19.76
C ASN A 37 25.80 -13.22 19.38
N ILE A 38 26.57 -12.38 18.67
CA ILE A 38 26.09 -11.10 18.14
C ILE A 38 24.96 -11.35 17.14
N ASN A 39 25.13 -12.28 16.20
CA ASN A 39 24.09 -12.61 15.22
C ASN A 39 22.82 -13.13 15.91
N LYS A 40 22.95 -14.05 16.87
CA LYS A 40 21.80 -14.56 17.64
C LYS A 40 21.08 -13.46 18.41
N LYS A 41 21.82 -12.52 19.01
CA LYS A 41 21.25 -11.35 19.69
C LYS A 41 20.53 -10.43 18.70
N SER A 42 21.14 -10.18 17.54
CA SER A 42 20.56 -9.37 16.47
C SER A 42 19.24 -9.95 15.96
N THR A 43 19.20 -11.26 15.66
CA THR A 43 17.99 -11.95 15.24
C THR A 43 16.88 -11.90 16.30
N LYS A 44 17.21 -12.08 17.58
CA LYS A 44 16.24 -11.95 18.68
C LYS A 44 15.67 -10.54 18.77
N LYS A 45 16.53 -9.52 18.63
CA LYS A 45 16.11 -8.12 18.64
C LYS A 45 15.17 -7.82 17.46
N GLN A 46 15.47 -8.33 16.27
CA GLN A 46 14.58 -8.19 15.11
C GLN A 46 13.19 -8.80 15.40
N TYR A 47 13.12 -10.03 15.90
CA TYR A 47 11.83 -10.63 16.25
C TYR A 47 11.05 -9.84 17.31
N ALA A 48 11.75 -9.23 18.28
CA ALA A 48 11.11 -8.38 19.28
C ALA A 48 10.59 -7.07 18.68
N ILE A 49 11.29 -6.52 17.69
CA ILE A 49 10.84 -5.33 16.93
C ILE A 49 9.58 -5.67 16.14
N ASP A 50 9.63 -6.69 15.28
CA ASP A 50 8.50 -7.09 14.43
C ASP A 50 7.24 -7.39 15.28
N LYS A 51 7.43 -8.02 16.46
CA LYS A 51 6.32 -8.32 17.37
C LYS A 51 5.78 -7.07 18.06
N ALA A 52 6.65 -6.16 18.48
CA ALA A 52 6.24 -4.89 19.08
C ALA A 52 5.45 -4.03 18.08
N GLU A 53 5.83 -4.01 16.81
CA GLU A 53 5.08 -3.36 15.73
C GLU A 53 3.70 -3.98 15.56
N GLN A 54 3.61 -5.31 15.47
CA GLN A 54 2.32 -6.01 15.39
C GLN A 54 1.39 -5.69 16.59
N ILE A 55 1.95 -5.67 17.81
CA ILE A 55 1.20 -5.30 19.02
C ILE A 55 0.75 -3.84 18.92
N MET A 56 1.63 -2.94 18.51
CA MET A 56 1.31 -1.52 18.33
C MET A 56 0.15 -1.32 17.35
N GLU A 57 0.20 -1.95 16.18
CA GLU A 57 -0.88 -1.88 15.18
C GLU A 57 -2.21 -2.39 15.73
N SER A 58 -2.17 -3.45 16.53
CA SER A 58 -3.37 -3.98 17.19
C SER A 58 -3.94 -2.97 18.20
N PHE A 59 -3.08 -2.33 19.00
CA PHE A 59 -3.48 -1.29 19.96
C PHE A 59 -4.00 -0.01 19.28
N LYS A 60 -3.53 0.33 18.08
CA LYS A 60 -4.08 1.44 17.29
C LYS A 60 -5.57 1.25 16.98
N THR A 61 -6.06 0.02 16.92
CA THR A 61 -7.47 -0.28 16.59
C THR A 61 -8.32 -0.76 17.78
N ALA A 62 -7.69 -1.06 18.91
CA ALA A 62 -8.37 -1.60 20.08
C ALA A 62 -9.19 -0.52 20.83
N ASP A 63 -10.25 -0.97 21.52
CA ASP A 63 -11.04 -0.10 22.38
C ASP A 63 -10.32 0.16 23.70
N MET A 64 -9.81 1.37 23.87
CA MET A 64 -9.08 1.80 25.07
C MET A 64 -10.00 2.07 26.28
N SER A 65 -11.32 2.01 26.11
CA SER A 65 -12.26 2.06 27.24
C SER A 65 -12.27 0.75 28.04
N SER A 66 -11.85 -0.36 27.42
CA SER A 66 -11.74 -1.65 28.07
C SER A 66 -10.52 -1.74 29.00
N SER A 67 -10.70 -2.44 30.11
CA SER A 67 -9.63 -2.81 31.05
C SER A 67 -8.76 -3.97 30.55
N ALA A 68 -9.16 -4.64 29.48
CA ALA A 68 -8.42 -5.74 28.88
C ALA A 68 -8.49 -5.69 27.34
N ILE A 69 -7.35 -5.95 26.69
CA ILE A 69 -7.20 -5.98 25.24
C ILE A 69 -6.61 -7.33 24.86
N SER A 70 -7.26 -8.04 23.95
CA SER A 70 -6.79 -9.35 23.48
C SER A 70 -6.28 -9.24 22.05
N ILE A 71 -5.06 -9.70 21.81
CA ILE A 71 -4.39 -9.65 20.51
C ILE A 71 -4.07 -11.09 20.07
N PRO A 72 -4.45 -11.53 18.86
CA PRO A 72 -4.13 -12.87 18.36
C PRO A 72 -2.62 -13.16 18.39
N ASP A 73 -2.23 -14.38 18.76
CA ASP A 73 -0.82 -14.75 18.91
C ASP A 73 -0.04 -14.88 17.58
N GLY A 74 -0.75 -14.88 16.46
CA GLY A 74 -0.22 -15.03 15.09
C GLY A 74 -0.15 -16.48 14.60
N ASN A 75 -0.34 -17.46 15.48
CA ASN A 75 -0.33 -18.90 15.17
C ASN A 75 -1.73 -19.53 15.19
N SER A 76 -2.77 -18.72 15.45
CA SER A 76 -4.19 -19.14 15.52
C SER A 76 -4.49 -20.16 16.63
N THR A 77 -3.62 -20.27 17.63
CA THR A 77 -3.74 -21.19 18.77
C THR A 77 -4.12 -20.50 20.08
N GLY A 78 -3.99 -19.18 20.16
CA GLY A 78 -4.26 -18.41 21.39
C GLY A 78 -4.28 -16.90 21.17
N SER A 79 -4.28 -16.13 22.26
CA SER A 79 -4.26 -14.67 22.25
C SER A 79 -3.41 -14.13 23.40
N TYR A 80 -2.66 -13.06 23.15
CA TYR A 80 -1.98 -12.27 24.17
C TYR A 80 -3.00 -11.34 24.82
N ASN A 81 -3.22 -11.55 26.12
CA ASN A 81 -4.14 -10.73 26.90
C ASN A 81 -3.36 -9.65 27.62
N PHE A 82 -3.63 -8.41 27.25
CA PHE A 82 -3.11 -7.22 27.87
C PHE A 82 -4.10 -6.70 28.90
N THR A 83 -3.64 -6.52 30.13
CA THR A 83 -4.47 -5.95 31.21
C THR A 83 -4.03 -4.53 31.51
N CYS A 84 -4.97 -3.61 31.64
CA CYS A 84 -4.68 -2.25 32.09
C CYS A 84 -4.25 -2.30 33.56
N THR A 85 -3.01 -1.89 33.84
CA THR A 85 -2.44 -1.93 35.18
C THR A 85 -2.48 -0.57 35.87
N THR A 86 -2.37 0.52 35.11
CA THR A 86 -2.39 1.88 35.65
C THR A 86 -3.14 2.84 34.73
N THR A 87 -3.73 3.86 35.33
CA THR A 87 -4.29 5.04 34.66
C THR A 87 -3.86 6.25 35.46
N THR A 88 -3.03 7.11 34.87
CA THR A 88 -2.36 8.21 35.58
C THR A 88 -2.73 9.54 34.93
N PRO A 89 -3.43 10.43 35.65
CA PRO A 89 -3.63 11.82 35.21
C PRO A 89 -2.29 12.57 35.21
N LYS A 90 -2.06 13.38 34.18
CA LYS A 90 -0.86 14.19 33.98
C LYS A 90 -1.23 15.59 33.46
N THR A 91 -0.26 16.49 33.53
CA THR A 91 -0.35 17.85 32.99
C THR A 91 0.96 18.18 32.30
N THR A 92 0.91 18.83 31.13
CA THR A 92 2.12 19.26 30.42
C THR A 92 2.94 20.26 31.25
N ASP A 93 4.27 20.14 31.18
CA ASP A 93 5.17 21.07 31.86
C ASP A 93 5.14 22.46 31.22
N ASN A 94 5.01 22.50 29.90
CA ASN A 94 4.94 23.72 29.09
C ASN A 94 3.51 24.05 28.66
N LYS A 95 3.29 25.30 28.25
CA LYS A 95 2.06 25.70 27.56
C LYS A 95 2.14 25.25 26.11
N ILE A 96 1.09 24.60 25.64
CA ILE A 96 0.99 24.18 24.24
C ILE A 96 0.49 25.35 23.39
N ALA A 97 1.16 25.58 22.26
CA ALA A 97 0.98 26.71 21.34
C ALA A 97 1.06 28.08 22.05
N GLY A 98 1.81 28.17 23.15
CA GLY A 98 1.85 29.35 24.03
C GLY A 98 0.54 29.66 24.78
N VAL A 99 -0.51 28.84 24.62
CA VAL A 99 -1.86 29.13 25.14
C VAL A 99 -2.00 28.68 26.60
N LYS A 100 -1.97 27.38 26.86
CA LYS A 100 -2.19 26.81 28.21
C LYS A 100 -1.51 25.46 28.39
N LYS A 101 -1.33 25.06 29.65
CA LYS A 101 -0.97 23.67 30.00
C LYS A 101 -2.16 22.75 29.73
N VAL A 102 -1.88 21.53 29.29
CA VAL A 102 -2.87 20.54 28.88
C VAL A 102 -2.89 19.41 29.89
N ASN A 103 -4.08 19.09 30.40
CA ASN A 103 -4.30 17.92 31.24
C ASN A 103 -4.59 16.73 30.33
N TYR A 104 -3.96 15.59 30.63
CA TYR A 104 -4.07 14.37 29.83
C TYR A 104 -3.95 13.14 30.75
N THR A 105 -4.18 11.96 30.22
CA THR A 105 -4.17 10.68 30.92
C THR A 105 -3.27 9.70 30.18
N GLU A 106 -2.42 9.01 30.94
CA GLU A 106 -1.67 7.86 30.43
C GLU A 106 -2.23 6.56 31.00
N LYS A 107 -2.49 5.60 30.13
CA LYS A 107 -2.86 4.23 30.48
C LYS A 107 -1.72 3.28 30.17
N THR A 108 -1.43 2.36 31.07
CA THR A 108 -0.44 1.30 30.83
C THR A 108 -1.11 -0.05 30.82
N TYR A 109 -0.78 -0.86 29.82
CA TYR A 109 -1.24 -2.22 29.63
C TYR A 109 -0.05 -3.18 29.64
N THR A 110 -0.19 -4.34 30.27
CA THR A 110 0.91 -5.32 30.35
C THR A 110 0.48 -6.72 29.92
N CYS A 111 1.39 -7.45 29.27
CA CYS A 111 1.26 -8.87 28.95
C CYS A 111 2.61 -9.57 29.19
N ASN A 112 2.64 -10.61 30.02
CA ASN A 112 3.89 -11.32 30.37
C ASN A 112 4.06 -12.68 29.68
N ASP A 113 3.13 -13.05 28.81
CA ASP A 113 3.06 -14.39 28.20
C ASP A 113 3.50 -14.39 26.73
N ILE A 114 4.27 -13.39 26.30
CA ILE A 114 4.71 -13.31 24.90
C ILE A 114 5.92 -14.22 24.71
N SER A 115 5.81 -15.10 23.73
CA SER A 115 6.85 -16.05 23.37
C SER A 115 7.14 -15.98 21.88
N ILE A 116 8.39 -15.67 21.51
CA ILE A 116 8.77 -15.40 20.11
C ILE A 116 10.09 -16.11 19.71
N GLY A 117 10.20 -16.39 18.40
CA GLY A 117 11.36 -17.03 17.78
C GLY A 117 11.42 -18.55 17.96
N GLY A 118 12.35 -19.21 17.24
CA GLY A 118 12.44 -20.68 17.19
C GLY A 118 12.79 -21.38 18.51
N ASN A 119 13.27 -20.64 19.52
CA ASN A 119 13.52 -21.16 20.87
C ASN A 119 12.45 -20.72 21.89
N TYR A 120 11.35 -20.07 21.45
CA TYR A 120 10.28 -19.59 22.33
C TYR A 120 10.80 -18.74 23.50
N ALA A 121 11.61 -17.73 23.19
CA ALA A 121 12.10 -16.80 24.21
C ALA A 121 10.92 -16.00 24.79
N LYS A 122 10.90 -15.84 26.12
CA LYS A 122 9.81 -15.17 26.85
C LYS A 122 10.06 -13.67 26.96
N TYR A 123 8.98 -12.90 26.79
CA TYR A 123 8.99 -11.45 26.86
C TYR A 123 7.85 -10.94 27.73
N GLY A 124 8.18 -9.95 28.56
CA GLY A 124 7.19 -9.03 29.11
C GLY A 124 6.97 -7.89 28.13
N CYS A 125 5.72 -7.54 27.86
CA CYS A 125 5.35 -6.40 27.03
C CYS A 125 4.56 -5.40 27.84
N THR A 126 4.91 -4.13 27.70
CA THR A 126 4.20 -2.99 28.26
C THR A 126 3.82 -2.03 27.15
N VAL A 127 2.54 -1.69 27.05
CA VAL A 127 2.02 -0.69 26.11
C VAL A 127 1.51 0.51 26.89
N THR A 128 2.06 1.68 26.63
CA THR A 128 1.61 2.95 27.22
C THR A 128 0.84 3.74 26.17
N VAL A 129 -0.34 4.24 26.52
CA VAL A 129 -1.21 5.03 25.66
C VAL A 129 -1.49 6.37 26.33
N SER A 130 -1.15 7.47 25.66
CA SER A 130 -1.38 8.84 26.12
C SER A 130 -2.46 9.52 25.28
N ASP A 131 -3.43 10.17 25.92
CA ASP A 131 -4.45 10.98 25.22
C ASP A 131 -4.02 12.44 25.00
N LEU A 132 -2.75 12.79 25.27
CA LEU A 132 -2.26 14.16 25.15
C LEU A 132 -2.54 14.78 23.77
N ALA A 133 -2.27 14.03 22.71
CA ALA A 133 -2.53 14.48 21.34
C ALA A 133 -4.02 14.84 21.12
N GLN A 134 -4.95 14.03 21.65
CA GLN A 134 -6.38 14.32 21.62
C GLN A 134 -6.72 15.61 22.39
N GLN A 135 -6.11 15.83 23.55
CA GLN A 135 -6.36 17.02 24.35
C GLN A 135 -5.82 18.30 23.68
N VAL A 136 -4.70 18.19 22.98
CA VAL A 136 -4.14 19.26 22.13
C VAL A 136 -5.03 19.51 20.90
N ALA A 137 -5.52 18.46 20.27
CA ALA A 137 -6.47 18.54 19.15
C ALA A 137 -7.79 19.22 19.57
N ALA A 138 -8.27 18.97 20.78
CA ALA A 138 -9.43 19.67 21.34
C ALA A 138 -9.22 21.18 21.53
N MET A 139 -7.96 21.64 21.56
CA MET A 139 -7.61 23.06 21.55
C MET A 139 -7.50 23.65 20.14
N GLY A 140 -7.66 22.84 19.09
CA GLY A 140 -7.54 23.26 17.70
C GLY A 140 -6.11 23.24 17.16
N TYR A 141 -5.20 22.48 17.78
CA TYR A 141 -3.80 22.38 17.37
C TYR A 141 -3.39 20.92 17.13
N ILE A 142 -2.28 20.72 16.40
CA ILE A 142 -1.70 19.41 16.15
C ILE A 142 -0.56 19.18 17.13
N TRP A 143 -0.55 18.08 17.89
CA TRP A 143 0.56 17.73 18.78
C TRP A 143 1.78 17.25 17.99
N ASP A 144 2.97 17.73 18.35
CA ASP A 144 4.24 17.25 17.85
C ASP A 144 5.09 16.68 19.01
N PRO A 145 5.25 15.35 19.09
CA PRO A 145 6.00 14.71 20.17
C PRO A 145 7.51 14.99 20.10
N ALA A 146 8.06 15.39 18.94
CA ALA A 146 9.48 15.66 18.79
C ALA A 146 9.88 17.00 19.45
N THR A 147 9.03 18.01 19.32
CA THR A 147 9.25 19.33 19.92
C THR A 147 8.64 19.46 21.30
N GLY A 148 7.68 18.59 21.64
CA GLY A 148 6.92 18.70 22.89
C GLY A 148 5.97 19.90 22.90
N ASP A 149 5.59 20.39 21.72
CA ASP A 149 4.65 21.51 21.52
C ASP A 149 3.72 21.23 20.33
N ALA A 150 2.89 22.21 19.95
CA ALA A 150 2.08 22.14 18.75
C ALA A 150 2.96 22.24 17.48
N LYS A 151 2.61 21.47 16.46
CA LYS A 151 3.25 21.47 15.14
C LYS A 151 3.25 22.88 14.54
N VAL A 152 4.38 23.26 13.97
CA VAL A 152 4.56 24.50 13.21
C VAL A 152 4.71 24.21 11.71
N ASP A 153 4.30 25.16 10.88
CA ASP A 153 4.52 25.11 9.44
C ASP A 153 5.93 25.62 9.05
N GLU A 154 6.22 25.66 7.75
CA GLU A 154 7.51 26.13 7.21
C GLU A 154 7.82 27.59 7.55
N ASN A 155 6.81 28.39 7.90
CA ASN A 155 6.96 29.79 8.30
C ASN A 155 7.10 29.97 9.82
N GLY A 156 7.00 28.88 10.59
CA GLY A 156 7.04 28.88 12.05
C GLY A 156 5.69 29.18 12.71
N ASP A 157 4.60 29.21 11.94
CA ASP A 157 3.25 29.42 12.47
C ASP A 157 2.63 28.10 12.92
N TYR A 158 1.90 28.12 14.05
CA TYR A 158 1.24 26.93 14.56
C TYR A 158 0.14 26.44 13.62
N VAL A 159 0.19 25.16 13.28
CA VAL A 159 -0.82 24.50 12.45
C VAL A 159 -2.10 24.32 13.26
N LYS A 160 -3.21 24.85 12.72
CA LYS A 160 -4.53 24.81 13.35
C LYS A 160 -5.45 23.80 12.67
N ILE A 161 -6.29 23.15 13.45
CA ILE A 161 -7.30 22.20 12.98
C ILE A 161 -8.71 22.70 13.33
N THR A 162 -9.66 22.46 12.42
CA THR A 162 -11.06 22.92 12.53
C THR A 162 -11.97 21.95 13.31
N SER A 163 -11.50 20.74 13.63
CA SER A 163 -12.26 19.78 14.45
C SER A 163 -11.36 18.81 15.22
N SER A 164 -11.75 18.46 16.45
CA SER A 164 -11.06 17.55 17.37
C SER A 164 -11.24 16.05 17.07
N VAL A 165 -11.66 15.70 15.85
CA VAL A 165 -11.94 14.33 15.43
C VAL A 165 -11.09 14.04 14.19
N GLY A 166 -9.99 13.34 14.41
CA GLY A 166 -9.21 12.73 13.32
C GLY A 166 -9.94 11.52 12.76
N THR A 167 -9.53 11.07 11.58
CA THR A 167 -9.90 9.72 11.10
C THR A 167 -8.67 8.82 11.25
N VAL A 168 -8.78 7.63 11.85
CA VAL A 168 -7.71 6.64 11.89
C VAL A 168 -7.25 6.38 10.46
N ARG A 169 -5.97 6.57 10.18
CA ARG A 169 -5.30 5.79 9.14
C ARG A 169 -4.53 4.70 9.85
N THR A 170 -5.08 3.49 9.86
CA THR A 170 -4.28 2.32 10.18
C THR A 170 -3.39 2.05 8.97
N LEU A 171 -2.08 2.12 9.20
CA LEU A 171 -1.04 2.00 8.18
C LEU A 171 -0.56 0.54 8.14
N ASP A 172 -1.47 -0.38 7.81
CA ASP A 172 -1.15 -1.80 7.61
C ASP A 172 -1.61 -2.23 6.20
N ASN A 173 -0.74 -2.92 5.47
CA ASN A 173 -1.03 -3.51 4.15
C ASN A 173 -2.16 -4.55 4.18
N LYS A 174 -2.55 -5.05 5.37
CA LYS A 174 -3.74 -5.91 5.58
C LYS A 174 -5.02 -5.12 5.82
N GLN A 175 -4.93 -3.81 6.05
CA GLN A 175 -6.06 -2.92 6.33
C GLN A 175 -6.27 -1.86 5.24
N ALA A 176 -5.40 -1.81 4.24
CA ALA A 176 -5.50 -0.95 3.06
C ALA A 176 -5.62 -1.78 1.77
N ALA A 177 -6.32 -1.25 0.78
CA ALA A 177 -6.39 -1.83 -0.57
C ALA A 177 -5.45 -1.09 -1.50
N ILE A 178 -4.31 -1.70 -1.84
CA ILE A 178 -3.29 -1.11 -2.71
C ILE A 178 -3.33 -1.80 -4.06
N ILE A 179 -3.64 -1.01 -5.09
CA ILE A 179 -3.90 -1.48 -6.44
C ILE A 179 -2.81 -0.92 -7.35
N ALA A 180 -1.71 -1.68 -7.47
CA ALA A 180 -0.62 -1.40 -8.40
C ALA A 180 -0.77 -2.14 -9.74
N GLY A 181 -1.50 -3.26 -9.75
CA GLY A 181 -1.61 -4.17 -10.90
C GLY A 181 -2.63 -3.78 -11.98
N ALA A 182 -3.22 -2.58 -11.95
CA ALA A 182 -4.23 -2.18 -12.93
C ALA A 182 -3.68 -2.03 -14.37
N THR A 183 -2.37 -2.11 -14.54
CA THR A 183 -1.69 -2.19 -15.84
C THR A 183 -0.75 -3.38 -15.95
N TYR A 184 -0.64 -4.26 -14.95
CA TYR A 184 0.40 -5.30 -14.89
C TYR A 184 -0.12 -6.60 -14.23
N THR A 185 -0.05 -7.74 -14.93
CA THR A 185 -0.65 -9.00 -14.45
C THR A 185 0.30 -10.18 -14.21
N GLY A 186 1.63 -10.02 -14.20
CA GLY A 186 2.49 -11.21 -14.31
C GLY A 186 3.80 -11.22 -13.54
N ASP A 187 3.92 -12.23 -12.67
CA ASP A 187 5.11 -12.69 -11.94
C ASP A 187 6.03 -13.59 -12.83
N THR A 188 5.82 -13.61 -14.16
CA THR A 188 6.43 -14.59 -15.09
C THR A 188 6.82 -14.01 -16.47
N GLY A 189 7.33 -12.77 -16.54
CA GLY A 189 7.77 -12.15 -17.80
C GLY A 189 8.45 -10.79 -17.63
N THR A 190 8.81 -10.13 -18.74
CA THR A 190 9.32 -8.73 -18.72
C THR A 190 8.18 -7.73 -18.50
N ALA A 191 8.50 -6.55 -17.95
CA ALA A 191 7.55 -5.46 -17.69
C ALA A 191 6.63 -5.15 -18.90
N ASP A 192 7.21 -5.17 -20.10
CA ASP A 192 6.56 -4.84 -21.36
C ASP A 192 5.51 -5.89 -21.81
N GLY A 193 5.78 -7.18 -21.60
CA GLY A 193 4.90 -8.27 -22.05
C GLY A 193 3.70 -8.51 -21.14
N ASN A 194 3.85 -8.16 -19.86
CA ASN A 194 2.81 -8.32 -18.84
C ASN A 194 1.94 -7.07 -18.68
N ASN A 195 2.15 -6.04 -19.51
CA ASN A 195 1.32 -4.85 -19.51
C ASN A 195 -0.06 -5.10 -20.15
N LEU A 196 -1.13 -4.79 -19.41
CA LEU A 196 -2.51 -4.96 -19.86
C LEU A 196 -2.88 -4.13 -21.10
N ASP A 197 -2.33 -2.92 -21.23
CA ASP A 197 -2.54 -2.02 -22.36
C ASP A 197 -1.89 -2.59 -23.65
N ASN A 198 -0.73 -3.24 -23.52
CA ASN A 198 -0.07 -3.94 -24.62
C ASN A 198 -0.84 -5.19 -25.04
N GLN A 199 -1.34 -5.97 -24.07
CA GLN A 199 -2.22 -7.12 -24.35
C GLN A 199 -3.52 -6.69 -25.03
N ALA A 200 -4.12 -5.59 -24.60
CA ALA A 200 -5.31 -5.01 -25.24
C ALA A 200 -4.99 -4.55 -26.68
N SER A 201 -3.86 -3.85 -26.89
CA SER A 201 -3.42 -3.42 -28.21
C SER A 201 -3.25 -4.60 -29.17
N ALA A 202 -2.60 -5.67 -28.72
CA ALA A 202 -2.40 -6.90 -29.51
C ALA A 202 -3.73 -7.59 -29.81
N TYR A 203 -4.59 -7.77 -28.79
CA TYR A 203 -5.91 -8.35 -28.96
C TYR A 203 -6.74 -7.62 -30.02
N PHE A 204 -6.81 -6.29 -29.96
CA PHE A 204 -7.59 -5.52 -30.94
C PHE A 204 -6.96 -5.55 -32.32
N LYS A 205 -5.63 -5.54 -32.45
CA LYS A 205 -4.96 -5.73 -33.75
C LYS A 205 -5.34 -7.07 -34.39
N ASP A 206 -5.37 -8.15 -33.62
CA ASP A 206 -5.76 -9.47 -34.10
C ASP A 206 -7.24 -9.51 -34.53
N GLN A 207 -8.15 -9.01 -33.68
CA GLN A 207 -9.58 -8.96 -34.00
C GLN A 207 -9.87 -8.13 -35.25
N LYS A 208 -9.21 -6.97 -35.39
CA LYS A 208 -9.37 -6.10 -36.55
C LYS A 208 -8.79 -6.71 -37.82
N THR A 209 -7.65 -7.38 -37.72
CA THR A 209 -7.06 -8.11 -38.85
C THR A 209 -8.01 -9.19 -39.36
N GLU A 210 -8.68 -9.91 -38.46
CA GLU A 210 -9.68 -10.91 -38.84
C GLU A 210 -10.88 -10.28 -39.56
N LEU A 211 -11.42 -9.18 -39.03
CA LEU A 211 -12.53 -8.44 -39.67
C LEU A 211 -12.17 -7.89 -41.05
N LEU A 212 -10.90 -7.52 -41.25
CA LEU A 212 -10.44 -7.02 -42.54
C LEU A 212 -10.37 -8.12 -43.60
N LYS A 213 -10.20 -9.40 -43.26
CA LYS A 213 -10.09 -10.48 -44.26
C LYS A 213 -11.29 -10.57 -45.21
N SER A 214 -12.48 -10.17 -44.77
CA SER A 214 -13.68 -10.08 -45.62
C SER A 214 -13.72 -8.83 -46.52
N HIS A 215 -12.83 -7.87 -46.29
CA HIS A 215 -12.71 -6.58 -46.95
C HIS A 215 -11.39 -6.48 -47.73
N THR A 216 -11.33 -7.12 -48.90
CA THR A 216 -10.08 -7.35 -49.67
C THR A 216 -9.25 -6.10 -49.97
N VAL A 217 -9.88 -4.94 -50.21
CA VAL A 217 -9.16 -3.69 -50.47
C VAL A 217 -8.41 -3.22 -49.22
N GLN A 218 -9.10 -3.11 -48.09
CA GLN A 218 -8.53 -2.64 -46.83
C GLN A 218 -7.56 -3.66 -46.24
N TYR A 219 -7.82 -4.95 -46.43
CA TYR A 219 -6.88 -6.02 -46.05
C TYR A 219 -5.56 -5.94 -46.83
N ASN A 220 -5.64 -5.77 -48.16
CA ASN A 220 -4.44 -5.63 -48.97
C ASN A 220 -3.68 -4.33 -48.66
N GLN A 221 -4.41 -3.25 -48.36
CA GLN A 221 -3.79 -1.99 -47.89
C GLN A 221 -2.99 -2.24 -46.61
N MET A 222 -3.60 -2.86 -45.60
CA MET A 222 -2.95 -3.22 -44.33
C MET A 222 -1.68 -4.07 -44.56
N LEU A 223 -1.72 -5.05 -45.46
CA LEU A 223 -0.56 -5.90 -45.79
C LEU A 223 0.55 -5.15 -46.55
N SER A 224 0.20 -4.11 -47.31
CA SER A 224 1.12 -3.35 -48.15
C SER A 224 1.76 -2.15 -47.46
N SER A 225 1.14 -1.66 -46.39
CA SER A 225 1.65 -0.58 -45.55
C SER A 225 2.55 -1.12 -44.43
N ASP A 226 3.41 -0.27 -43.88
CA ASP A 226 3.95 -0.50 -42.54
C ASP A 226 2.76 -0.61 -41.56
N GLY A 227 2.69 -1.72 -40.82
CA GLY A 227 1.56 -2.02 -39.94
C GLY A 227 1.31 -0.90 -38.94
N ASP A 228 2.37 -0.28 -38.41
CA ASP A 228 2.22 0.82 -37.46
C ASP A 228 1.69 2.10 -38.11
N GLU A 229 1.94 2.32 -39.40
CA GLU A 229 1.39 3.45 -40.15
C GLU A 229 -0.10 3.25 -40.47
N PHE A 230 -0.52 2.01 -40.72
CA PHE A 230 -1.93 1.67 -40.94
C PHE A 230 -2.78 1.87 -39.69
N TRP A 231 -2.25 1.46 -38.53
CA TRP A 231 -2.95 1.56 -37.24
C TRP A 231 -2.69 2.88 -36.48
N LYS A 232 -2.00 3.86 -37.10
CA LYS A 232 -1.48 5.04 -36.39
C LYS A 232 -2.52 5.90 -35.66
N ASN A 233 -3.76 5.92 -36.16
CA ASN A 233 -4.86 6.71 -35.61
C ASN A 233 -5.83 5.86 -34.78
N ASP A 234 -5.46 4.60 -34.52
CA ASP A 234 -6.29 3.67 -33.77
C ASP A 234 -5.96 3.76 -32.28
N GLU A 235 -6.98 4.02 -31.48
CA GLU A 235 -6.87 4.12 -30.03
C GLU A 235 -7.95 3.27 -29.37
N PHE A 236 -7.73 2.83 -28.14
CA PHE A 236 -8.81 2.36 -27.28
C PHE A 236 -9.05 3.38 -26.16
N SER A 237 -10.14 3.22 -25.42
CA SER A 237 -10.27 3.79 -24.08
C SER A 237 -10.12 2.73 -23.02
N LYS A 238 -9.38 3.03 -21.95
CA LYS A 238 -9.33 2.21 -20.74
C LYS A 238 -10.33 2.72 -19.72
N THR A 239 -11.01 1.79 -19.07
CA THR A 239 -11.86 2.04 -17.92
C THR A 239 -11.38 1.20 -16.75
N THR A 240 -10.97 1.87 -15.67
CA THR A 240 -10.57 1.24 -14.39
C THR A 240 -11.69 1.45 -13.38
N THR A 241 -12.36 0.38 -12.98
CA THR A 241 -13.48 0.45 -12.03
C THR A 241 -13.04 -0.03 -10.66
N ILE A 242 -13.15 0.84 -9.66
CA ILE A 242 -13.02 0.48 -8.25
C ILE A 242 -14.42 0.13 -7.74
N LYS A 243 -14.60 -1.11 -7.31
CA LYS A 243 -15.86 -1.60 -6.76
C LYS A 243 -15.68 -2.02 -5.31
N VAL A 244 -16.55 -1.52 -4.44
CA VAL A 244 -16.64 -1.91 -3.05
C VAL A 244 -17.98 -2.62 -2.84
N SER A 245 -17.92 -3.86 -2.33
CA SER A 245 -19.09 -4.69 -2.09
C SER A 245 -19.01 -5.38 -0.73
N LYS A 246 -20.13 -5.90 -0.21
CA LYS A 246 -20.15 -6.74 1.00
C LYS A 246 -20.23 -8.21 0.60
N THR A 247 -19.39 -9.04 1.19
CA THR A 247 -19.42 -10.50 1.01
C THR A 247 -20.52 -11.14 1.86
N ALA A 248 -20.81 -12.42 1.63
CA ALA A 248 -21.77 -13.17 2.45
C ALA A 248 -21.40 -13.22 3.95
N ASN A 249 -20.11 -13.08 4.28
CA ASN A 249 -19.60 -13.05 5.67
C ASN A 249 -19.49 -11.63 6.23
N ASN A 250 -20.17 -10.65 5.62
CA ASN A 250 -20.14 -9.24 5.99
C ASN A 250 -18.75 -8.57 5.94
N LYS A 251 -17.78 -9.17 5.24
CA LYS A 251 -16.50 -8.52 4.92
C LYS A 251 -16.65 -7.56 3.75
N TYR A 252 -15.85 -6.50 3.71
CA TYR A 252 -15.76 -5.59 2.57
C TYR A 252 -14.84 -6.17 1.50
N ARG A 253 -15.38 -6.40 0.31
CA ARG A 253 -14.61 -6.80 -0.87
C ARG A 253 -14.31 -5.59 -1.72
N VAL A 254 -13.03 -5.34 -1.95
CA VAL A 254 -12.55 -4.33 -2.90
C VAL A 254 -12.09 -5.05 -4.17
N GLN A 255 -12.61 -4.61 -5.31
CA GLN A 255 -12.21 -5.10 -6.64
C GLN A 255 -11.72 -3.95 -7.51
N CYS A 256 -10.67 -4.20 -8.29
CA CYS A 256 -10.30 -3.39 -9.44
C CYS A 256 -10.66 -4.14 -10.70
N ILE A 257 -11.46 -3.53 -11.57
CA ILE A 257 -11.93 -4.14 -12.81
C ILE A 257 -11.51 -3.26 -13.98
N VAL A 258 -10.72 -3.81 -14.89
CA VAL A 258 -10.22 -3.12 -16.09
C VAL A 258 -10.99 -3.59 -17.31
N LYS A 259 -11.40 -2.63 -18.14
CA LYS A 259 -12.08 -2.85 -19.42
C LYS A 259 -11.51 -1.91 -20.47
N TYR A 260 -11.27 -2.46 -21.66
CA TYR A 260 -10.85 -1.70 -22.84
C TYR A 260 -11.96 -1.72 -23.88
N VAL A 261 -12.14 -0.60 -24.57
CA VAL A 261 -13.09 -0.48 -25.70
C VAL A 261 -12.35 0.13 -26.87
N ASP A 262 -12.31 -0.58 -27.98
CA ASP A 262 -11.61 -0.17 -29.20
C ASP A 262 -12.31 1.02 -29.88
N LYS A 263 -11.51 1.90 -30.49
CA LYS A 263 -11.98 3.03 -31.29
C LYS A 263 -11.13 3.17 -32.54
N THR A 264 -11.59 2.51 -33.59
CA THR A 264 -10.97 2.60 -34.90
C THR A 264 -11.51 3.76 -35.74
N THR A 265 -10.64 4.32 -36.56
CA THR A 265 -10.99 5.30 -37.62
C THR A 265 -11.29 4.62 -38.96
N ILE A 266 -11.08 3.31 -39.06
CA ILE A 266 -11.27 2.54 -40.29
C ILE A 266 -12.77 2.27 -40.47
N GLY A 267 -13.35 2.87 -41.51
CA GLY A 267 -14.80 2.88 -41.74
C GLY A 267 -15.44 1.49 -41.78
N VAL A 268 -14.80 0.51 -42.43
CA VAL A 268 -15.36 -0.86 -42.53
C VAL A 268 -15.45 -1.55 -41.17
N ILE A 269 -14.41 -1.43 -40.33
CA ILE A 269 -14.39 -2.01 -38.99
C ILE A 269 -15.39 -1.30 -38.08
N LYS A 270 -15.50 0.03 -38.20
CA LYS A 270 -16.50 0.81 -37.47
C LYS A 270 -17.93 0.32 -37.76
N SER A 271 -18.25 0.05 -39.03
CA SER A 271 -19.55 -0.52 -39.41
C SER A 271 -19.79 -1.89 -38.79
N GLU A 272 -18.76 -2.75 -38.68
CA GLU A 272 -18.89 -4.05 -38.01
C GLU A 272 -19.19 -3.92 -36.52
N TYR A 273 -18.59 -2.93 -35.84
CA TYR A 273 -18.89 -2.62 -34.44
C TYR A 273 -20.32 -2.12 -34.26
N GLU A 274 -20.81 -1.28 -35.18
CA GLU A 274 -22.20 -0.82 -35.20
C GLU A 274 -23.19 -1.99 -35.42
N ASN A 275 -22.74 -3.08 -36.05
CA ASN A 275 -23.49 -4.32 -36.25
C ASN A 275 -23.33 -5.35 -35.10
N ASN A 276 -22.96 -4.91 -33.90
CA ASN A 276 -22.81 -5.73 -32.68
C ASN A 276 -21.60 -6.68 -32.66
N THR A 277 -20.58 -6.47 -33.51
CA THR A 277 -19.30 -7.15 -33.32
C THR A 277 -18.66 -6.67 -32.02
N ASN A 278 -18.14 -7.60 -31.21
CA ASN A 278 -17.51 -7.26 -29.94
C ASN A 278 -16.26 -6.41 -30.15
N ASN A 279 -16.26 -5.20 -29.59
CA ASN A 279 -15.12 -4.27 -29.57
C ASN A 279 -14.58 -4.05 -28.15
N VAL A 280 -14.89 -4.97 -27.23
CA VAL A 280 -14.51 -4.90 -25.83
C VAL A 280 -13.48 -5.97 -25.51
N TYR A 281 -12.42 -5.56 -24.82
CA TYR A 281 -11.45 -6.47 -24.24
C TYR A 281 -11.44 -6.33 -22.71
N LYS A 282 -11.41 -7.47 -22.04
CA LYS A 282 -11.23 -7.57 -20.59
C LYS A 282 -10.13 -8.60 -20.33
N PRO A 283 -9.09 -8.27 -19.55
CA PRO A 283 -8.04 -9.24 -19.25
C PRO A 283 -8.59 -10.43 -18.47
N ALA A 284 -8.09 -11.62 -18.77
CA ALA A 284 -8.44 -12.82 -18.01
C ALA A 284 -7.82 -12.76 -16.61
N SER A 285 -8.57 -13.17 -15.60
CA SER A 285 -8.07 -13.28 -14.23
C SER A 285 -8.73 -14.45 -13.50
N ALA A 286 -8.09 -14.93 -12.43
CA ALA A 286 -8.68 -15.94 -11.55
C ALA A 286 -9.98 -15.48 -10.86
N ASN A 287 -10.21 -14.16 -10.77
CA ASN A 287 -11.36 -13.57 -10.08
C ASN A 287 -12.50 -13.15 -11.03
N GLY A 288 -12.38 -13.49 -12.33
CA GLY A 288 -13.34 -13.15 -13.37
C GLY A 288 -12.79 -12.20 -14.43
N GLU A 289 -13.52 -12.03 -15.53
CA GLU A 289 -13.11 -11.16 -16.63
C GLU A 289 -12.90 -9.71 -16.16
N GLY A 290 -11.70 -9.19 -16.43
CA GLY A 290 -11.30 -7.82 -16.12
C GLY A 290 -10.89 -7.61 -14.67
N VAL A 291 -11.07 -8.57 -13.76
CA VAL A 291 -10.80 -8.38 -12.32
C VAL A 291 -9.31 -8.51 -12.01
N VAL A 292 -8.58 -7.40 -12.14
CA VAL A 292 -7.11 -7.36 -11.95
C VAL A 292 -6.69 -7.30 -10.49
N TYR A 293 -7.62 -6.98 -9.59
CA TYR A 293 -7.38 -6.99 -8.14
C TYR A 293 -8.66 -7.38 -7.42
N GLN A 294 -8.53 -8.21 -6.39
CA GLN A 294 -9.61 -8.52 -5.45
C GLN A 294 -9.03 -8.87 -4.09
N ASN A 295 -9.55 -8.24 -3.03
CA ASN A 295 -9.25 -8.65 -1.66
C ASN A 295 -10.43 -8.36 -0.72
N ASP A 296 -10.49 -9.11 0.39
CA ASP A 296 -11.55 -9.05 1.40
C ASP A 296 -11.01 -8.51 2.73
N TYR A 297 -11.75 -7.59 3.35
CA TYR A 297 -11.35 -6.85 4.54
C TYR A 297 -12.43 -6.91 5.63
N ASP A 298 -12.01 -7.03 6.89
CA ASP A 298 -12.95 -7.03 8.02
C ASP A 298 -13.51 -5.63 8.34
N LYS A 299 -12.81 -4.58 7.93
CA LYS A 299 -13.23 -3.16 8.02
C LYS A 299 -13.08 -2.50 6.67
N LEU A 300 -13.84 -1.44 6.39
CA LEU A 300 -13.77 -0.70 5.13
C LEU A 300 -12.36 -0.06 4.99
N PRO A 301 -11.52 -0.52 4.04
CA PRO A 301 -10.15 -0.03 3.94
C PRO A 301 -10.08 1.31 3.19
N PRO A 302 -9.06 2.15 3.42
CA PRO A 302 -8.63 3.12 2.43
C PRO A 302 -8.16 2.40 1.16
N ILE A 303 -8.49 2.95 -0.01
CA ILE A 303 -8.20 2.34 -1.31
C ILE A 303 -7.21 3.25 -2.07
N TYR A 304 -6.06 2.71 -2.42
CA TYR A 304 -4.99 3.39 -3.13
C TYR A 304 -4.86 2.79 -4.53
N LEU A 305 -5.17 3.56 -5.55
CA LEU A 305 -4.99 3.20 -6.95
C LEU A 305 -3.74 3.89 -7.50
N LEU A 306 -2.72 3.09 -7.83
CA LEU A 306 -1.60 3.55 -8.65
C LEU A 306 -2.08 3.53 -10.10
N TYR A 307 -2.56 4.68 -10.53
CA TYR A 307 -3.18 4.87 -11.83
C TYR A 307 -2.12 5.20 -12.87
N VAL A 308 -2.06 4.41 -13.93
CA VAL A 308 -1.19 4.71 -15.08
C VAL A 308 -2.07 5.01 -16.28
N PRO A 309 -1.92 6.19 -16.93
CA PRO A 309 -2.66 6.50 -18.16
C PRO A 309 -2.39 5.45 -19.22
N ALA A 310 -3.43 5.05 -19.94
CA ALA A 310 -3.32 3.95 -20.88
C ALA A 310 -2.48 4.31 -22.10
N THR A 311 -1.75 3.33 -22.63
CA THR A 311 -1.04 3.48 -23.90
C THR A 311 -1.60 2.54 -24.97
N SER A 312 -2.06 3.08 -26.09
CA SER A 312 -2.41 2.30 -27.28
C SER A 312 -1.25 2.33 -28.26
N ASN A 313 -0.73 1.16 -28.66
CA ASN A 313 0.44 1.08 -29.56
C ASN A 313 1.64 1.93 -29.09
N GLY A 314 1.84 1.98 -27.77
CA GLY A 314 2.91 2.75 -27.14
C GLY A 314 2.71 4.26 -27.06
N ILE A 315 1.56 4.78 -27.45
CA ILE A 315 1.21 6.21 -27.34
C ILE A 315 0.12 6.38 -26.29
N TYR A 316 0.26 7.35 -25.39
CA TYR A 316 -0.79 7.67 -24.41
C TYR A 316 -2.10 8.03 -25.10
N VAL A 317 -3.20 7.43 -24.63
CA VAL A 317 -4.53 7.68 -25.17
C VAL A 317 -5.03 9.07 -24.78
N ASN A 318 -5.90 9.66 -25.58
CA ASN A 318 -6.41 11.01 -25.30
C ASN A 318 -7.33 11.08 -24.08
N ARG A 319 -8.01 9.97 -23.75
CA ARG A 319 -9.04 9.91 -22.70
C ARG A 319 -9.07 8.55 -22.02
N ASP A 320 -9.14 8.61 -20.70
CA ASP A 320 -9.32 7.46 -19.83
C ASP A 320 -10.39 7.71 -18.76
N TYR A 321 -10.85 6.60 -18.18
CA TYR A 321 -11.97 6.60 -17.25
C TYR A 321 -11.62 5.85 -15.97
N VAL A 322 -11.91 6.47 -14.83
CA VAL A 322 -11.94 5.80 -13.53
C VAL A 322 -13.38 5.78 -13.04
N ASN A 323 -13.93 4.60 -12.79
CA ASN A 323 -15.29 4.44 -12.30
C ASN A 323 -15.27 4.00 -10.84
N ILE A 324 -16.24 4.48 -10.08
CA ILE A 324 -16.38 4.17 -8.65
C ILE A 324 -17.77 3.59 -8.41
N ASP A 325 -17.81 2.36 -7.92
CA ASP A 325 -19.01 1.66 -7.48
C ASP A 325 -18.93 1.41 -5.97
N THR A 326 -19.64 2.25 -5.21
CA THR A 326 -19.78 2.16 -3.75
C THR A 326 -21.24 1.94 -3.34
N ASN A 327 -22.07 1.43 -4.24
CA ASN A 327 -23.52 1.31 -4.01
C ASN A 327 -23.88 0.36 -2.86
N ALA A 328 -22.99 -0.59 -2.56
CA ALA A 328 -23.17 -1.57 -1.47
C ALA A 328 -22.86 -1.01 -0.07
N LEU A 329 -22.37 0.24 0.03
CA LEU A 329 -22.09 0.87 1.32
C LEU A 329 -23.36 1.44 1.95
N ASP A 330 -23.42 1.40 3.27
CA ASP A 330 -24.47 2.04 4.06
C ASP A 330 -24.26 3.57 4.12
N ALA A 331 -25.21 4.31 4.72
CA ALA A 331 -25.20 5.78 4.70
C ALA A 331 -24.12 6.42 5.60
N ASP A 332 -23.73 5.70 6.65
CA ASP A 332 -22.71 6.05 7.63
C ASP A 332 -21.30 5.58 7.21
N GLU A 333 -21.21 4.61 6.29
CA GLU A 333 -19.97 4.11 5.73
C GLU A 333 -19.39 5.07 4.68
N LYS A 334 -18.09 5.36 4.79
CA LYS A 334 -17.40 6.30 3.90
C LYS A 334 -16.13 5.69 3.32
N ALA A 335 -16.17 5.34 2.04
CA ALA A 335 -14.98 4.89 1.31
C ALA A 335 -14.06 6.08 1.03
N LYS A 336 -12.77 5.92 1.32
CA LYS A 336 -11.72 6.87 0.92
C LYS A 336 -10.89 6.25 -0.20
N ILE A 337 -10.85 6.93 -1.34
CA ILE A 337 -10.16 6.48 -2.55
C ILE A 337 -9.09 7.50 -2.93
N TYR A 338 -7.87 7.05 -3.12
CA TYR A 338 -6.72 7.86 -3.51
C TYR A 338 -6.21 7.38 -4.86
N ILE A 339 -6.01 8.30 -5.81
CA ILE A 339 -5.62 7.99 -7.17
C ILE A 339 -4.31 8.72 -7.47
N PHE A 340 -3.24 7.98 -7.72
CA PHE A 340 -1.92 8.54 -8.00
C PHE A 340 -1.52 8.26 -9.45
N GLN A 341 -1.24 9.30 -10.24
CA GLN A 341 -0.88 9.16 -11.66
C GLN A 341 0.62 8.86 -11.87
N THR A 342 1.46 9.34 -10.96
CA THR A 342 2.91 9.27 -11.01
C THR A 342 3.42 8.95 -9.62
N VAL A 343 4.47 8.13 -9.55
CA VAL A 343 5.17 7.82 -8.30
C VAL A 343 5.88 9.03 -7.72
N ALA A 344 6.52 9.81 -8.60
CA ALA A 344 7.35 10.94 -8.23
C ALA A 344 6.59 12.06 -7.51
N ASP A 345 5.26 12.09 -7.64
CA ASP A 345 4.38 13.08 -7.00
C ASP A 345 3.52 12.43 -5.89
N ILE A 346 3.89 11.25 -5.40
CA ILE A 346 3.27 10.62 -4.24
C ILE A 346 3.95 11.23 -3.00
N ASP A 347 3.18 11.89 -2.13
CA ASP A 347 3.73 12.38 -0.86
C ASP A 347 4.37 11.23 -0.07
N ASP A 348 5.50 11.49 0.60
CA ASP A 348 6.30 10.48 1.32
C ASP A 348 5.45 9.57 2.21
N LYS A 349 4.42 10.14 2.85
CA LYS A 349 3.47 9.42 3.71
C LYS A 349 2.70 8.29 3.02
N TYR A 350 2.44 8.41 1.72
CA TYR A 350 1.79 7.35 0.94
C TYR A 350 2.85 6.41 0.34
N ALA A 351 4.02 6.94 -0.03
CA ALA A 351 5.10 6.15 -0.62
C ALA A 351 5.60 5.05 0.34
N GLU A 352 5.73 5.35 1.63
CA GLU A 352 6.12 4.37 2.67
C GLU A 352 5.13 3.18 2.72
N ILE A 353 3.82 3.47 2.82
CA ILE A 353 2.74 2.47 2.85
C ILE A 353 2.77 1.58 1.60
N ILE A 354 2.93 2.23 0.43
CA ILE A 354 2.84 1.54 -0.85
C ILE A 354 4.08 0.65 -1.06
N ASN A 355 5.26 1.10 -0.64
CA ASN A 355 6.50 0.33 -0.70
C ASN A 355 6.45 -0.90 0.23
N GLU A 356 6.04 -0.75 1.49
CA GLU A 356 5.95 -1.89 2.42
C GLU A 356 4.96 -2.96 1.96
N ALA A 357 3.84 -2.54 1.36
CA ALA A 357 2.79 -3.45 0.89
C ALA A 357 3.13 -4.20 -0.40
N LEU A 358 3.79 -3.55 -1.36
CA LEU A 358 4.05 -4.11 -2.68
C LEU A 358 5.34 -4.92 -2.76
N GLN A 359 6.30 -4.63 -1.88
CA GLN A 359 7.60 -5.29 -1.90
C GLN A 359 7.63 -6.58 -1.09
N GLY A 360 6.61 -6.86 -0.27
CA GLY A 360 6.64 -7.99 0.66
C GLY A 360 7.86 -7.95 1.60
N GLY A 361 8.40 -6.75 1.85
CA GLY A 361 9.65 -6.52 2.60
C GLY A 361 10.95 -6.55 1.78
N ASP A 362 10.90 -6.66 0.45
CA ASP A 362 12.09 -6.65 -0.41
C ASP A 362 12.57 -5.22 -0.73
N SER A 363 13.52 -4.74 0.08
CA SER A 363 14.12 -3.40 -0.02
C SER A 363 14.91 -3.11 -1.31
N SER A 364 15.02 -4.08 -2.22
CA SER A 364 15.62 -3.88 -3.55
C SER A 364 14.64 -3.39 -4.61
N LYS A 365 13.33 -3.54 -4.36
CA LYS A 365 12.28 -3.03 -5.22
C LYS A 365 11.96 -1.60 -4.84
N THR A 366 11.57 -0.80 -5.82
CA THR A 366 11.20 0.60 -5.63
C THR A 366 9.83 0.86 -6.21
N LEU A 367 9.22 1.97 -5.80
CA LEU A 367 7.92 2.39 -6.30
C LEU A 367 7.95 2.63 -7.83
N ASP A 368 9.13 2.98 -8.37
CA ASP A 368 9.39 3.12 -9.81
C ASP A 368 9.34 1.78 -10.57
N ASP A 369 9.63 0.65 -9.91
CA ASP A 369 9.56 -0.69 -10.53
C ASP A 369 8.11 -1.17 -10.74
N LEU A 370 7.14 -0.50 -10.11
CA LEU A 370 5.72 -0.85 -10.16
C LEU A 370 4.97 -0.15 -11.28
N ILE A 371 5.60 0.81 -11.96
CA ILE A 371 4.99 1.59 -13.03
C ILE A 371 5.64 1.24 -14.36
N TYR A 372 4.83 0.76 -15.29
CA TYR A 372 5.23 0.72 -16.69
C TYR A 372 5.27 2.14 -17.25
N VAL A 373 6.47 2.61 -17.58
CA VAL A 373 6.69 3.87 -18.30
C VAL A 373 7.02 3.53 -19.75
N ASN A 374 6.22 4.05 -20.68
CA ASN A 374 6.55 3.90 -22.09
C ASN A 374 7.67 4.87 -22.48
N ASN A 375 8.85 4.34 -22.81
CA ASN A 375 10.02 5.12 -23.21
C ASN A 375 9.87 5.80 -24.60
N GLN A 376 8.81 5.49 -25.35
CA GLN A 376 8.49 6.01 -26.67
C GLN A 376 7.22 6.89 -26.63
N HIS A 377 7.21 7.94 -25.82
CA HIS A 377 6.05 8.83 -25.71
C HIS A 377 6.11 10.01 -26.71
N LYS A 378 5.05 10.21 -27.50
CA LYS A 378 4.89 11.41 -28.36
C LYS A 378 4.21 12.59 -27.63
N VAL A 379 3.59 12.32 -26.48
CA VAL A 379 2.87 13.30 -25.63
C VAL A 379 3.08 12.95 -24.15
N SER A 380 3.03 13.94 -23.26
CA SER A 380 3.22 13.75 -21.81
C SER A 380 2.04 12.95 -21.18
N PRO A 381 2.27 12.07 -20.20
CA PRO A 381 1.20 11.41 -19.44
C PRO A 381 0.18 12.39 -18.84
N SER A 382 0.64 13.59 -18.47
CA SER A 382 -0.19 14.67 -17.92
C SER A 382 -1.22 15.25 -18.91
N SER A 383 -1.05 14.98 -20.22
CA SER A 383 -1.98 15.44 -21.26
C SER A 383 -3.24 14.58 -21.38
N VAL A 384 -3.27 13.41 -20.75
CA VAL A 384 -4.41 12.49 -20.78
C VAL A 384 -5.58 13.04 -19.97
N LYS A 385 -6.75 13.15 -20.60
CA LYS A 385 -7.98 13.58 -19.91
C LYS A 385 -8.59 12.42 -19.16
N VAL A 386 -8.35 12.35 -17.85
CA VAL A 386 -8.91 11.34 -16.96
C VAL A 386 -10.26 11.81 -16.41
N ARG A 387 -11.30 10.98 -16.59
CA ARG A 387 -12.66 11.27 -16.11
C ARG A 387 -13.02 10.33 -14.98
N VAL A 388 -13.48 10.88 -13.86
CA VAL A 388 -13.85 10.09 -12.68
C VAL A 388 -15.35 10.08 -12.50
N ASN A 389 -15.96 8.89 -12.53
CA ASN A 389 -17.41 8.75 -12.59
C ASN A 389 -17.97 7.77 -11.57
N PHE A 390 -19.16 8.05 -11.07
CA PHE A 390 -19.94 7.06 -10.33
C PHE A 390 -20.56 6.06 -11.31
N ALA A 391 -20.47 4.78 -10.98
CA ALA A 391 -21.17 3.70 -11.66
C ALA A 391 -22.18 3.05 -10.70
N ASP A 392 -23.21 2.40 -11.23
CA ASP A 392 -24.00 1.46 -10.45
C ASP A 392 -23.43 0.04 -10.46
N SER A 393 -24.07 -0.84 -9.69
CA SER A 393 -23.75 -2.26 -9.56
C SER A 393 -23.75 -3.04 -10.90
N THR A 394 -24.37 -2.49 -11.95
CA THR A 394 -24.38 -3.06 -13.31
C THR A 394 -23.27 -2.50 -14.19
N GLY A 395 -22.47 -1.55 -13.68
CA GLY A 395 -21.44 -0.84 -14.43
C GLY A 395 -21.98 0.33 -15.26
N THR A 396 -23.25 0.71 -15.10
CA THR A 396 -23.84 1.84 -15.82
C THR A 396 -23.43 3.15 -15.17
N LEU A 397 -22.86 4.06 -15.97
CA LEU A 397 -22.41 5.37 -15.51
C LEU A 397 -23.60 6.24 -15.10
N LYS A 398 -23.45 6.95 -13.98
CA LYS A 398 -24.37 8.01 -13.61
C LYS A 398 -24.14 9.20 -14.51
N LYS A 399 -25.23 9.80 -14.98
CA LYS A 399 -25.19 11.00 -15.80
C LYS A 399 -25.26 12.22 -14.89
N PRO A 400 -24.71 13.38 -15.28
CA PRO A 400 -24.86 14.62 -14.50
C PRO A 400 -26.31 14.97 -14.15
N ALA A 401 -27.28 14.54 -14.96
CA ALA A 401 -28.71 14.71 -14.70
C ALA A 401 -29.26 13.83 -13.53
N ASP A 402 -28.51 12.84 -13.04
CA ASP A 402 -28.86 11.97 -11.91
C ASP A 402 -28.46 12.58 -10.54
N GLU A 403 -28.66 13.89 -10.36
CA GLU A 403 -28.08 14.68 -9.26
C GLU A 403 -28.35 14.09 -7.86
N ALA A 404 -29.57 13.63 -7.58
CA ALA A 404 -29.91 13.02 -6.29
C ALA A 404 -29.12 11.72 -6.00
N LYS A 405 -28.88 10.90 -7.02
CA LYS A 405 -28.10 9.66 -6.89
C LYS A 405 -26.61 9.97 -6.72
N ILE A 406 -26.10 10.96 -7.45
CA ILE A 406 -24.72 11.45 -7.31
C ILE A 406 -24.49 11.97 -5.90
N ASN A 407 -25.40 12.80 -5.36
CA ASN A 407 -25.29 13.33 -4.00
C ASN A 407 -25.29 12.23 -2.93
N THR A 408 -26.09 11.19 -3.13
CA THR A 408 -26.11 10.02 -2.22
C THR A 408 -24.78 9.28 -2.23
N LEU A 409 -24.20 9.02 -3.40
CA LEU A 409 -22.91 8.33 -3.53
C LEU A 409 -21.73 9.21 -3.07
N ALA A 410 -21.81 10.51 -3.28
CA ALA A 410 -20.84 11.49 -2.79
C ALA A 410 -20.83 11.55 -1.25
N GLY A 411 -21.98 11.37 -0.59
CA GLY A 411 -22.04 11.27 0.88
C GLY A 411 -21.26 10.07 1.45
N LYS A 412 -21.11 9.01 0.65
CA LYS A 412 -20.46 7.73 1.00
C LYS A 412 -19.03 7.59 0.47
N THR A 413 -18.55 8.56 -0.31
CA THR A 413 -17.27 8.42 -1.03
C THR A 413 -16.49 9.72 -1.00
N LYS A 414 -15.24 9.65 -0.54
CA LYS A 414 -14.26 10.73 -0.69
C LYS A 414 -13.16 10.28 -1.64
N VAL A 415 -12.84 11.13 -2.62
CA VAL A 415 -11.86 10.81 -3.67
C VAL A 415 -10.81 11.90 -3.75
N TYR A 416 -9.55 11.47 -3.75
CA TYR A 416 -8.39 12.33 -3.77
C TYR A 416 -7.46 11.94 -4.91
N ALA A 417 -6.82 12.91 -5.56
CA ALA A 417 -5.83 12.65 -6.60
C ALA A 417 -4.64 13.62 -6.52
N ASN A 418 -3.46 13.16 -6.94
CA ASN A 418 -2.26 14.02 -7.05
C ASN A 418 -2.16 14.74 -8.40
N PHE A 419 -3.19 14.64 -9.24
CA PHE A 419 -3.24 15.22 -10.58
C PHE A 419 -4.61 15.83 -10.87
N THR A 420 -4.70 16.64 -11.92
CA THR A 420 -5.95 17.28 -12.33
C THR A 420 -6.80 16.34 -13.18
N VAL A 421 -8.04 16.10 -12.76
CA VAL A 421 -9.04 15.35 -13.54
C VAL A 421 -9.81 16.26 -14.51
N ASP A 422 -10.43 15.68 -15.53
CA ASP A 422 -11.37 16.36 -16.45
C ASP A 422 -12.70 16.65 -15.72
N LYS A 423 -12.64 17.57 -14.75
CA LYS A 423 -13.71 17.92 -13.80
C LYS A 423 -15.04 18.25 -14.49
N PRO A 424 -15.11 19.03 -15.58
CA PRO A 424 -16.38 19.31 -16.26
C PRO A 424 -17.08 18.09 -16.84
N ASN A 425 -16.35 16.98 -17.05
CA ASN A 425 -16.85 15.74 -17.62
C ASN A 425 -16.79 14.57 -16.62
N SER A 426 -16.62 14.87 -15.34
CA SER A 426 -16.56 13.90 -14.24
C SER A 426 -17.81 14.08 -13.36
N THR A 427 -18.38 12.98 -12.89
CA THR A 427 -19.51 13.01 -11.94
C THR A 427 -19.07 12.92 -10.49
N VAL A 428 -17.81 12.58 -10.25
CA VAL A 428 -17.20 12.53 -8.91
C VAL A 428 -16.45 13.83 -8.66
N SER A 429 -16.67 14.45 -7.49
CA SER A 429 -15.83 15.54 -7.02
C SER A 429 -14.52 14.98 -6.48
N VAL A 430 -13.42 15.25 -7.18
CA VAL A 430 -12.07 14.84 -6.79
C VAL A 430 -11.36 16.02 -6.14
N MET A 431 -10.81 15.80 -4.95
CA MET A 431 -10.00 16.77 -4.19
C MET A 431 -8.51 16.52 -4.44
N GLY A 432 -7.65 17.51 -4.17
CA GLY A 432 -6.22 17.29 -4.18
C GLY A 432 -5.82 16.40 -3.00
N THR A 433 -4.80 15.56 -3.14
CA THR A 433 -4.25 14.78 -2.01
C THR A 433 -3.80 15.68 -0.85
N LYS A 434 -3.35 16.90 -1.16
CA LYS A 434 -2.99 17.93 -0.18
C LYS A 434 -4.19 18.47 0.62
N ASP A 435 -5.41 18.32 0.10
CA ASP A 435 -6.63 18.71 0.80
C ASP A 435 -7.09 17.62 1.80
N ASP A 436 -6.40 16.47 1.83
CA ASP A 436 -6.72 15.44 2.80
C ASP A 436 -6.07 15.68 4.16
N THR A 437 -6.82 16.36 5.02
CA THR A 437 -6.43 16.63 6.41
C THR A 437 -6.71 15.46 7.36
N ALA A 438 -7.08 14.28 6.86
CA ALA A 438 -7.37 13.12 7.71
C ALA A 438 -6.18 12.67 8.57
N ASP A 439 -4.96 12.98 8.13
CA ASP A 439 -3.69 12.67 8.83
C ASP A 439 -3.28 13.75 9.83
N ASP A 440 -3.94 14.92 9.81
CA ASP A 440 -3.53 16.08 10.59
C ASP A 440 -4.09 16.09 12.02
N VAL A 441 -4.78 15.03 12.44
CA VAL A 441 -5.37 14.95 13.78
C VAL A 441 -4.94 13.66 14.48
N TYR A 442 -3.78 13.77 15.12
CA TYR A 442 -3.26 12.80 16.09
C TYR A 442 -4.13 12.81 17.34
N MET A 443 -4.51 11.64 17.85
CA MET A 443 -5.35 11.55 19.05
C MET A 443 -4.69 10.78 20.21
N TYR A 444 -3.81 9.82 19.94
CA TYR A 444 -3.04 9.15 21.00
C TYR A 444 -1.58 8.86 20.63
N ASP A 445 -0.68 9.01 21.60
CA ASP A 445 0.70 8.51 21.53
C ASP A 445 0.76 7.10 22.14
N LEU A 446 1.41 6.17 21.44
CA LEU A 446 1.62 4.79 21.89
C LEU A 446 3.11 4.48 22.01
N THR A 447 3.48 3.82 23.10
CA THR A 447 4.83 3.26 23.29
C THR A 447 4.73 1.80 23.66
N VAL A 448 5.38 0.92 22.91
CA VAL A 448 5.48 -0.52 23.18
C VAL A 448 6.90 -0.83 23.65
N LEU A 449 7.01 -1.39 24.85
CA LEU A 449 8.27 -1.87 25.43
C LEU A 449 8.23 -3.39 25.54
N MET A 450 9.15 -4.06 24.87
CA MET A 450 9.42 -5.50 24.97
C MET A 450 10.66 -5.75 25.84
N GLU A 451 10.53 -6.56 26.87
CA GLU A 451 11.61 -6.97 27.77
C GLU A 451 11.84 -8.47 27.66
N GLU A 452 13.00 -8.90 27.15
CA GLU A 452 13.38 -10.32 27.19
C GLU A 452 13.61 -10.76 28.64
N LYS A 453 13.02 -11.89 29.03
CA LYS A 453 13.14 -12.45 30.38
C LYS A 453 14.02 -13.70 30.37
N ASP A 454 14.95 -13.79 31.32
CA ASP A 454 15.68 -15.02 31.59
C ASP A 454 14.85 -16.04 32.39
N SER A 455 15.44 -17.20 32.67
CA SER A 455 14.81 -18.27 33.45
C SER A 455 14.44 -17.87 34.90
N ASN A 456 14.93 -16.73 35.39
CA ASN A 456 14.65 -16.16 36.72
C ASN A 456 13.78 -14.89 36.63
N ASP A 457 13.15 -14.65 35.48
CA ASP A 457 12.29 -13.48 35.20
C ASP A 457 13.02 -12.12 35.28
N LYS A 458 14.36 -12.13 35.14
CA LYS A 458 15.15 -10.90 35.04
C LYS A 458 15.22 -10.41 33.61
N THR A 459 15.11 -9.10 33.44
CA THR A 459 15.23 -8.46 32.12
C THR A 459 16.66 -8.56 31.61
N THR A 460 16.84 -9.20 30.45
CA THR A 460 18.15 -9.36 29.80
C THR A 460 18.38 -8.37 28.66
N ASP A 461 17.31 -7.96 27.97
CA ASP A 461 17.36 -6.97 26.91
C ASP A 461 16.02 -6.20 26.81
N LYS A 462 16.06 -4.99 26.24
CA LYS A 462 14.88 -4.12 26.05
C LYS A 462 14.78 -3.62 24.62
N THR A 463 13.58 -3.66 24.07
CA THR A 463 13.25 -3.07 22.77
C THR A 463 12.06 -2.13 22.95
N THR A 464 12.18 -0.89 22.49
CA THR A 464 11.12 0.12 22.58
C THR A 464 10.78 0.62 21.19
N ILE A 465 9.48 0.66 20.89
CA ILE A 465 8.93 1.24 19.67
C ILE A 465 7.89 2.27 20.10
N SER A 466 7.81 3.38 19.38
CA SER A 466 6.78 4.39 19.57
C SER A 466 5.99 4.59 18.27
N GLY A 467 4.72 4.95 18.39
CA GLY A 467 3.86 5.25 17.25
C GLY A 467 2.65 6.07 17.69
N THR A 468 1.84 6.51 16.73
CA THR A 468 0.68 7.38 16.98
C THR A 468 -0.60 6.75 16.45
N ARG A 469 -1.75 7.17 17.01
CA ARG A 469 -3.10 6.76 16.60
C ARG A 469 -3.95 8.00 16.29
N GLY A 470 -4.52 8.05 15.09
CA GLY A 470 -5.71 8.87 14.77
C GLY A 470 -6.99 8.15 15.19
N ASN A 471 -8.14 8.83 15.27
CA ASN A 471 -9.37 8.26 15.86
C ASN A 471 -10.40 7.77 14.86
#